data_AF-A0A484PYH8-F1
#
_entry.id   AF-A0A484PYH8-F1
#
_cell.length_a   1.000
_cell.length_b   1.000
_cell.length_c   1.000
_cell.angle_alpha   90.00
_cell.angle_beta   90.00
_cell.angle_gamma   90.00
#
_symmetry.space_group_name_H-M   'P 1'
#
loop_
_entity.id
_entity.type
_entity.pdbx_description
1 polymer ?
#
loop_
_entity_poly.entity_id
_entity_poly.type
_entity_poly.pdbx_seq_one_letter_code
_entity_poly.pdbx_strand_id
1 'polypeptide(L)' 'MACLAADGMLSPGHPWVQAGIAGCCFEGRYQWEGDQIRPLITGRAYITSETSLLIDDRDPFAWGICVAPALP' A
#
# COMPACT_ATOMS: atom_id res chain seq x y z
N MET A 1 0.46 13.08 -0.40
CA MET A 1 0.65 13.83 0.86
C MET A 1 2.01 14.52 0.93
N ALA A 2 3.15 13.85 0.71
CA ALA A 2 4.47 14.51 0.79
C ALA A 2 4.59 15.72 -0.15
N CYS A 3 4.21 15.59 -1.42
CA CYS A 3 4.19 16.73 -2.34
C CYS A 3 3.22 17.82 -1.88
N LEU A 4 1.99 17.46 -1.48
CA LEU A 4 1.02 18.43 -0.95
C LEU A 4 1.53 19.18 0.30
N ALA A 5 2.33 18.52 1.14
CA ALA A 5 2.96 19.13 2.30
C ALA A 5 4.09 20.08 1.89
N ALA A 6 4.96 19.66 0.96
CA ALA A 6 6.03 20.48 0.41
C ALA A 6 5.50 21.72 -0.33
N ASP A 7 4.38 21.56 -1.04
CA ASP A 7 3.70 22.63 -1.78
C ASP A 7 2.78 23.50 -0.88
N GLY A 8 2.70 23.20 0.42
CA GLY A 8 1.86 23.93 1.38
C GLY A 8 0.34 23.78 1.16
N MET A 9 -0.07 22.82 0.32
CA MET A 9 -1.46 22.57 -0.04
C MET A 9 -2.22 21.70 0.97
N LEU A 10 -1.51 21.05 1.89
CA LEU A 10 -2.09 20.25 2.97
C LEU A 10 -1.36 20.59 4.27
N SER A 11 -2.08 21.08 5.28
CA SER A 11 -1.50 21.39 6.59
C SER A 11 -1.20 20.13 7.41
N PRO A 12 -0.17 20.13 8.29
CA PRO A 12 0.11 19.02 9.19
C PRO A 12 -1.12 18.68 10.05
N GLY A 13 -1.37 17.40 10.26
CA GLY A 13 -2.52 16.90 11.02
C GLY A 13 -3.89 17.04 10.31
N HIS A 14 -3.98 17.77 9.20
CA HIS A 14 -5.23 17.91 8.46
C HIS A 14 -5.58 16.62 7.71
N PRO A 15 -6.85 16.17 7.75
CA PRO A 15 -7.26 14.96 7.05
C PRO A 15 -7.23 15.16 5.53
N TRP A 16 -6.66 14.19 4.83
CA TRP A 16 -6.68 14.03 3.39
C TRP A 16 -7.44 12.75 3.03
N VAL A 17 -8.44 12.84 2.15
CA VAL A 17 -9.19 11.67 1.68
C VAL A 17 -8.80 11.35 0.24
N GLN A 18 -8.33 10.13 0.01
CA GLN A 18 -7.93 9.66 -1.32
C GLN A 18 -8.83 8.50 -1.75
N ALA A 19 -9.49 8.65 -2.90
CA ALA A 19 -10.19 7.56 -3.57
C ALA A 19 -9.22 6.74 -4.45
N GLY A 20 -9.36 5.42 -4.41
CA GLY A 20 -8.81 4.49 -5.39
C GLY A 20 -9.74 4.33 -6.60
N ILE A 21 -9.24 3.72 -7.68
CA ILE A 21 -10.00 3.53 -8.93
C ILE A 21 -11.29 2.71 -8.74
N ALA A 22 -11.29 1.78 -7.78
CA ALA A 22 -12.47 0.97 -7.43
C ALA A 22 -13.43 1.67 -6.44
N GLY A 23 -13.18 2.94 -6.09
CA GLY A 23 -14.02 3.72 -5.18
C GLY A 23 -13.76 3.49 -3.68
N CYS A 24 -12.78 2.66 -3.30
CA CYS A 24 -12.34 2.60 -1.91
C CYS A 24 -11.66 3.91 -1.50
N CYS A 25 -11.84 4.32 -0.24
CA CYS A 25 -11.24 5.54 0.29
C CYS A 25 -10.26 5.24 1.42
N PHE A 26 -9.14 5.96 1.42
CA PHE A 26 -8.20 6.03 2.53
C PHE A 26 -8.18 7.45 3.10
N GLU A 27 -8.10 7.56 4.42
CA GLU A 27 -7.87 8.83 5.10
C GLU A 27 -6.40 8.90 5.53
N GLY A 28 -5.73 10.00 5.23
CA GLY A 28 -4.35 10.24 5.59
C GLY A 28 -4.21 11.52 6.41
N ARG A 29 -3.28 11.54 7.35
CA ARG A 29 -2.73 12.77 7.93
C ARG A 29 -1.23 12.63 8.02
N TYR A 30 -0.52 13.73 8.24
CA TYR A 30 0.93 13.67 8.40
C TYR A 30 1.43 14.59 9.51
N GLN A 31 2.64 14.29 9.97
CA GLN A 31 3.45 15.16 10.83
C GLN A 31 4.80 15.39 10.15
N TRP A 32 5.45 16.52 10.41
CA TRP A 32 6.82 16.76 9.98
C TRP A 32 7.81 15.98 10.86
N GLU A 33 8.80 15.39 10.22
CA GLU A 33 9.93 14.69 10.85
C GLU A 33 11.21 15.13 10.11
N GLY A 34 11.78 16.25 10.56
CA GLY A 34 12.83 16.95 9.82
C GLY A 34 12.32 17.43 8.46
N ASP A 35 13.05 17.10 7.40
CA ASP A 35 12.70 17.43 6.01
C ASP A 35 11.73 16.43 5.36
N GLN A 36 11.27 15.43 6.12
CA GLN A 36 10.34 14.40 5.65
C GLN A 36 9.00 14.49 6.37
N ILE A 37 7.98 13.89 5.78
CA ILE A 37 6.71 13.68 6.48
C ILE A 37 6.63 12.25 7.03
N ARG A 38 6.06 12.12 8.23
CA ARG A 38 5.57 10.85 8.77
C ARG A 38 4.07 10.74 8.54
N PRO A 39 3.61 10.02 7.50
CA PRO A 39 2.19 9.85 7.25
C PRO A 39 1.58 8.81 8.20
N LEU A 40 0.34 9.03 8.60
CA LEU A 40 -0.54 7.99 9.11
C LEU A 40 -1.68 7.80 8.11
N ILE A 41 -1.91 6.57 7.70
CA ILE A 41 -2.94 6.20 6.73
C ILE A 41 -3.92 5.25 7.42
N THR A 42 -5.20 5.58 7.35
CA THR A 42 -6.31 4.80 7.87
C THR A 42 -7.10 4.24 6.69
N GLY A 43 -7.34 2.94 6.72
CA GLY A 43 -8.17 2.23 5.75
C GLY A 43 -8.97 1.13 6.43
N ARG A 44 -9.70 0.37 5.63
CA ARG A 44 -10.43 -0.82 6.07
C ARG A 44 -9.96 -2.03 5.28
N ALA A 45 -9.77 -3.14 5.98
CA ALA A 45 -9.51 -4.45 5.41
C ALA A 45 -10.63 -5.41 5.84
N TYR A 46 -10.84 -6.46 5.05
CA TYR A 46 -11.89 -7.44 5.27
C TYR A 46 -11.32 -8.84 5.13
N ILE A 47 -11.82 -9.79 5.92
CA ILE A 47 -11.48 -11.21 5.75
C ILE A 47 -12.10 -11.68 4.44
N THR A 48 -11.27 -12.21 3.55
CA THR A 48 -11.71 -12.76 2.26
C THR A 48 -11.76 -14.29 2.29
N SER A 49 -10.84 -14.92 3.01
CA SER A 49 -10.75 -16.38 3.14
C SER A 49 -9.89 -16.79 4.32
N GLU A 50 -10.14 -17.99 4.83
CA GLU A 50 -9.22 -18.76 5.68
C GLU A 50 -8.85 -20.04 4.93
N THR A 51 -7.56 -20.36 4.84
CA THR A 51 -7.07 -21.44 3.97
C THR A 51 -5.77 -22.04 4.50
N SER A 52 -5.53 -23.31 4.17
CA SER A 52 -4.27 -24.00 4.41
C SER A 52 -3.50 -24.16 3.11
N LEU A 53 -2.30 -23.58 3.04
CA LEU A 53 -1.40 -23.77 1.90
C LEU A 53 -0.61 -25.07 2.08
N LEU A 54 -0.76 -25.99 1.13
CA LEU A 54 -0.01 -27.25 1.07
C LEU A 54 1.01 -27.17 -0.05
N ILE A 55 2.28 -27.45 0.27
CA ILE A 55 3.40 -27.42 -0.69
C ILE A 55 4.04 -28.81 -0.66
N ASP A 56 4.06 -29.51 -1.80
CA ASP A 56 4.72 -30.82 -1.96
C ASP A 56 6.09 -30.60 -2.59
N ASP A 57 7.15 -31.12 -1.98
CA ASP A 57 8.52 -31.00 -2.49
C ASP A 57 8.73 -31.65 -3.87
N ARG A 58 7.79 -32.49 -4.31
CA ARG A 58 7.80 -33.12 -5.63
C ARG A 58 7.06 -32.31 -6.69
N ASP A 59 6.38 -31.24 -6.31
CA ASP A 59 5.72 -30.34 -7.26
C ASP A 59 6.77 -29.45 -7.96
N PRO A 60 6.99 -29.60 -9.28
CA PRO A 60 7.94 -28.77 -10.02
C PRO A 60 7.58 -27.27 -10.03
N PHE A 61 6.35 -26.91 -9.64
CA PHE A 61 5.85 -25.55 -9.56
C PHE A 61 5.43 -25.14 -8.15
N ALA A 62 5.95 -25.81 -7.11
CA ALA A 62 5.68 -25.54 -5.69
C ALA A 62 5.72 -24.05 -5.28
N TRP A 63 6.52 -23.23 -5.99
CA TRP A 63 6.74 -21.81 -5.72
C TRP A 63 6.19 -20.88 -6.81
N GLY A 64 5.31 -21.40 -7.66
CA GLY A 64 4.73 -20.68 -8.78
C GLY A 64 5.58 -20.73 -10.05
N ILE A 65 5.01 -20.19 -11.12
CA ILE A 65 5.66 -20.10 -12.44
C ILE A 65 6.14 -18.67 -12.61
N CYS A 66 7.44 -18.46 -12.45
CA CYS A 66 8.07 -17.18 -12.77
C CYS A 66 8.57 -17.20 -14.21
N VAL A 67 8.01 -16.34 -15.07
CA VAL A 67 8.68 -15.97 -16.31
C VAL A 67 9.68 -14.89 -15.92
N ALA A 68 10.98 -15.19 -15.93
CA ALA A 68 11.98 -14.14 -15.84
C ALA A 68 11.76 -13.19 -17.03
N PRO A 69 11.72 -11.86 -16.83
CA PRO A 69 11.72 -10.96 -17.97
C PRO A 69 12.94 -11.30 -18.83
N ALA A 70 12.75 -11.39 -20.15
CA ALA A 70 13.88 -11.43 -21.07
C ALA A 70 14.76 -10.22 -20.73
N LEU A 71 16.02 -10.47 -20.36
CA LEU A 71 16.99 -9.39 -20.22
C LEU A 71 17.04 -8.62 -21.55
N PRO A 72 17.04 -7.28 -21.52
CA PRO A 72 17.24 -6.49 -22.73
C PRO A 72 18.57 -6.80 -23.41
#